data_AF-A0A7M2ZK69-F1
#
_entry.id   AF-A0A7M2ZK69-F1
#
_cell.length_a   1.000
_cell.length_b   1.000
_cell.length_c   1.000
_cell.angle_alpha   90.00
_cell.angle_beta   90.00
_cell.angle_gamma   90.00
#
_symmetry.space_group_name_H-M   'P 1'
#
loop_
_entity.id
_entity.type
_entity.pdbx_description
1 polymer ?
#
loop_
_entity_poly.entity_id
_entity_poly.type
_entity_poly.pdbx_seq_one_letter_code
_entity_poly.pdbx_strand_id
1 'polypeptide(L)'
;MTPQQLTEEYIFAHDLREASAKIYRAATKALFKHFGPTATVQEVDHRSVLGWRRKVLEQGLSKRSWNTYSNHLRTIWGYAIE
;
A
#
# COMPACT_ATOMS: atom_id res chain seq x y z
N MET A 1 -3.62 -13.89 -3.76
CA MET A 1 -3.81 -12.52 -4.29
C MET A 1 -2.64 -11.66 -3.85
N THR A 2 -1.99 -10.97 -4.77
CA THR A 2 -0.93 -10.01 -4.45
C THR A 2 -1.52 -8.63 -4.12
N PRO A 3 -0.83 -7.78 -3.35
CA PRO A 3 -1.21 -6.38 -3.13
C PRO A 3 -1.45 -5.61 -4.43
N GLN A 4 -0.71 -5.90 -5.50
CA GLN A 4 -0.90 -5.27 -6.80
C GLN A 4 -2.20 -5.71 -7.47
N GLN A 5 -2.53 -7.00 -7.45
CA GLN A 5 -3.83 -7.47 -7.97
C GLN A 5 -4.98 -6.80 -7.23
N LEU A 6 -4.93 -6.78 -5.89
CA LEU A 6 -5.95 -6.14 -5.07
C LEU A 6 -6.05 -4.62 -5.33
N THR A 7 -4.92 -3.95 -5.59
CA THR A 7 -4.90 -2.52 -5.95
C THR A 7 -5.61 -2.26 -7.27
N GLU A 8 -5.31 -3.06 -8.30
CA GLU A 8 -5.94 -2.88 -9.62
C GLU A 8 -7.42 -3.28 -9.59
N GLU A 9 -7.80 -4.30 -8.81
CA GLU A 9 -9.21 -4.64 -8.56
C GLU A 9 -9.95 -3.48 -7.89
N TYR A 10 -9.38 -2.86 -6.86
CA TYR A 10 -9.97 -1.69 -6.20
C TYR A 10 -10.12 -0.50 -7.16
N ILE A 11 -9.09 -0.19 -7.95
CA ILE A 11 -9.10 0.87 -8.96
C ILE A 11 -10.22 0.63 -9.98
N PHE A 12 -10.36 -0.62 -10.46
CA PHE A 12 -11.37 -1.00 -11.43
C PHE A 12 -12.78 -0.94 -10.84
N ALA A 13 -13.00 -1.55 -9.66
CA ALA A 13 -14.31 -1.60 -9.01
C ALA A 13 -14.88 -0.21 -8.70
N HIS A 14 -14.01 0.77 -8.44
CA HIS A 14 -14.40 2.14 -8.07
C HIS A 14 -14.23 3.16 -9.21
N ASP A 15 -13.87 2.72 -10.42
CA ASP A 15 -13.63 3.57 -11.60
C ASP A 15 -12.76 4.80 -11.28
N LEU A 16 -11.61 4.56 -10.61
CA LEU A 16 -10.76 5.66 -10.15
C LEU A 16 -10.10 6.35 -11.34
N ARG A 17 -10.17 7.69 -11.35
CA ARG A 17 -9.41 8.53 -12.29
C ARG A 17 -7.92 8.21 -12.19
N GLU A 18 -7.23 8.24 -13.34
CA GLU A 18 -5.79 7.97 -13.43
C GLU A 18 -4.93 8.80 -12.47
N ALA A 19 -5.30 10.06 -12.22
CA ALA A 19 -4.60 10.90 -11.24
C ALA A 19 -4.62 10.32 -9.81
N SER A 20 -5.76 9.73 -9.40
CA SER A 20 -5.90 9.07 -8.10
C SER A 20 -5.26 7.69 -8.11
N ALA A 21 -5.44 6.91 -9.18
CA ALA A 21 -4.87 5.57 -9.32
C ALA A 21 -3.34 5.57 -9.17
N LYS A 22 -2.66 6.63 -9.66
CA LYS A 22 -1.20 6.79 -9.55
C LYS A 22 -0.68 6.66 -8.12
N ILE A 23 -1.38 7.22 -7.12
CA ILE A 23 -0.88 7.20 -5.75
C ILE A 23 -1.16 5.87 -5.04
N TYR A 24 -2.24 5.17 -5.38
CA TYR A 24 -2.46 3.78 -4.98
C TYR A 24 -1.35 2.87 -5.52
N ARG A 25 -1.08 2.94 -6.83
CA ARG A 25 0.01 2.17 -7.47
C ARG A 25 1.38 2.50 -6.88
N ALA A 26 1.66 3.78 -6.59
CA ALA A 26 2.91 4.18 -5.95
C ALA A 26 3.07 3.63 -4.53
N ALA A 27 2.00 3.65 -3.73
CA ALA A 27 2.00 3.08 -2.38
C ALA A 27 2.23 1.56 -2.43
N THR A 28 1.56 0.85 -3.34
CA THR A 28 1.73 -0.60 -3.54
C THR A 28 3.12 -0.96 -4.04
N LYS A 29 3.70 -0.16 -4.95
CA LYS A 29 5.09 -0.33 -5.37
C LYS A 29 6.07 -0.14 -4.22
N ALA A 30 5.83 0.84 -3.35
CA ALA A 30 6.65 1.04 -2.16
C ALA A 30 6.55 -0.15 -1.18
N LEU A 31 5.36 -0.74 -1.06
CA LEU A 31 5.13 -1.96 -0.28
C LEU A 31 5.98 -3.11 -0.83
N PHE A 32 5.94 -3.39 -2.14
CA PHE A 32 6.78 -4.45 -2.72
C PHE A 32 8.28 -4.19 -2.60
N LYS A 33 8.72 -2.93 -2.66
CA LYS A 33 10.13 -2.61 -2.41
C LYS A 33 10.54 -2.98 -0.97
N HIS A 34 9.61 -2.97 -0.03
CA HIS A 34 9.88 -3.32 1.37
C HIS A 34 9.72 -4.83 1.65
N PHE A 35 8.59 -5.41 1.25
CA PHE A 35 8.21 -6.79 1.57
C PHE A 35 8.66 -7.82 0.53
N GLY A 36 9.14 -7.37 -0.62
CA GLY A 36 9.51 -8.21 -1.75
C GLY A 36 8.39 -8.34 -2.80
N PRO A 37 8.75 -8.74 -4.03
CA PRO A 37 7.81 -8.83 -5.15
C PRO A 37 6.85 -10.01 -5.05
N THR A 38 7.13 -10.99 -4.18
CA THR A 38 6.30 -12.18 -3.96
C THR A 38 5.34 -12.04 -2.79
N ALA A 39 5.34 -10.88 -2.11
CA ALA A 39 4.49 -10.66 -0.95
C ALA A 39 3.00 -10.80 -1.31
N THR A 40 2.28 -11.54 -0.49
CA THR A 40 0.83 -11.72 -0.57
C THR A 40 0.11 -10.81 0.40
N VAL A 41 -1.20 -10.61 0.20
CA VAL A 41 -2.03 -9.79 1.09
C VAL A 41 -2.03 -10.35 2.53
N GLN A 42 -1.93 -11.67 2.68
CA GLN A 42 -1.97 -12.38 3.97
C GLN A 42 -0.65 -12.28 4.76
N GLU A 43 0.49 -12.11 4.08
CA GLU A 43 1.80 -12.03 4.73
C GLU A 43 2.09 -10.63 5.30
N VAL A 44 1.35 -9.60 4.87
CA VAL A 44 1.53 -8.23 5.35
C VAL A 44 0.71 -8.03 6.63
N ASP A 45 1.35 -8.24 7.78
CA ASP A 45 0.74 -8.00 9.09
C ASP A 45 0.95 -6.56 9.62
N HIS A 46 0.18 -6.18 10.64
CA HIS A 46 0.26 -4.84 11.24
C HIS A 46 1.64 -4.51 11.84
N ARG A 47 2.29 -5.47 12.49
CA ARG A 47 3.57 -5.28 13.18
C ARG A 47 4.68 -4.99 12.17
N SER A 48 4.69 -5.70 11.06
CA SER A 48 5.63 -5.53 9.96
C SER A 48 5.48 -4.14 9.31
N VAL A 49 4.25 -3.65 9.13
CA VAL A 49 3.97 -2.29 8.63
C VAL A 49 4.46 -1.21 9.61
N LEU A 50 4.34 -1.43 10.92
CA LEU A 50 4.91 -0.52 11.93
C LEU A 50 6.45 -0.50 11.89
N GLY A 51 7.08 -1.66 11.67
CA GLY A 51 8.51 -1.77 11.42
C GLY A 51 8.94 -1.01 10.17
N TRP A 52 8.18 -1.15 9.08
CA TRP A 52 8.39 -0.41 7.84
C TRP A 52 8.30 1.10 8.06
N ARG A 53 7.27 1.57 8.77
CA ARG A 53 7.09 2.97 9.13
C ARG A 53 8.34 3.53 9.80
N ARG A 54 8.84 2.86 10.83
CA ARG A 54 10.03 3.28 11.57
C ARG A 54 11.21 3.44 10.62
N LYS A 55 11.49 2.41 9.83
CA LYS A 55 12.60 2.39 8.85
C LYS A 55 12.53 3.55 7.87
N VAL A 56 11.38 3.83 7.26
CA VAL A 56 11.30 4.89 6.23
C VAL A 56 11.36 6.29 6.82
N LEU A 57 10.85 6.49 8.05
CA LEU A 57 10.97 7.78 8.74
C LEU A 57 12.43 8.05 9.13
N GLU A 58 13.17 7.03 9.60
CA GLU A 58 14.61 7.11 9.86
C GLU A 58 15.42 7.39 8.58
N GLN A 59 14.93 6.94 7.42
CA GLN A 59 15.51 7.22 6.10
C GLN A 59 15.10 8.60 5.53
N GLY A 60 14.42 9.44 6.31
CA GLY A 60 14.07 10.81 5.94
C GLY A 60 12.76 10.97 5.18
N LEU A 61 11.93 9.91 5.05
CA LEU A 61 10.58 10.07 4.52
C LEU A 61 9.76 10.94 5.47
N SER A 62 9.06 11.95 4.93
CA SER A 62 8.19 12.77 5.77
C SER A 62 7.03 11.94 6.34
N LYS A 63 6.60 12.28 7.57
CA LYS A 63 5.39 11.69 8.17
C LYS A 63 4.16 11.87 7.27
N ARG A 64 4.07 13.00 6.56
CA ARG A 64 2.98 13.30 5.63
C ARG A 64 2.96 12.28 4.48
N SER A 65 4.09 12.06 3.82
CA SER A 65 4.23 11.10 2.73
C SER A 65 3.89 9.68 3.20
N TRP A 66 4.38 9.28 4.38
CA TRP A 66 4.03 8.00 4.98
C TRP A 66 2.52 7.85 5.22
N ASN A 67 1.89 8.88 5.81
CA ASN A 67 0.45 8.87 6.07
C ASN A 67 -0.34 8.74 4.77
N THR A 68 0.09 9.41 3.70
CA THR A 68 -0.51 9.22 2.38
C THR A 68 -0.43 7.77 1.94
N TYR A 69 0.75 7.15 1.93
CA TYR A 69 0.88 5.75 1.48
C TYR A 69 0.10 4.77 2.36
N SER A 70 0.25 4.87 3.68
CA SER A 70 -0.43 3.98 4.62
C SER A 70 -1.95 4.11 4.58
N ASN A 71 -2.49 5.30 4.32
CA ASN A 71 -3.94 5.46 4.13
C ASN A 71 -4.43 4.77 2.86
N HIS A 72 -3.74 4.93 1.74
CA HIS A 72 -4.13 4.26 0.49
C HIS A 72 -4.06 2.73 0.61
N LEU A 73 -3.00 2.23 1.25
CA LEU A 73 -2.86 0.79 1.52
C LEU A 73 -3.96 0.29 2.47
N ARG A 74 -4.31 1.07 3.51
CA ARG A 74 -5.42 0.70 4.41
C ARG A 74 -6.75 0.63 3.66
N THR A 75 -7.03 1.56 2.76
CA THR A 75 -8.24 1.53 1.92
C THR A 75 -8.28 0.26 1.07
N ILE A 76 -7.17 -0.10 0.42
CA ILE A 76 -7.08 -1.31 -0.40
C ILE A 76 -7.29 -2.57 0.46
N TRP A 77 -6.68 -2.65 1.64
CA TRP A 77 -6.88 -3.79 2.54
C TRP A 77 -8.30 -3.85 3.11
N GLY A 78 -8.93 -2.71 3.39
CA GLY A 78 -10.32 -2.63 3.82
C GLY A 78 -11.27 -3.20 2.77
N TYR A 79 -11.06 -2.85 1.50
CA TYR A 79 -11.81 -3.40 0.37
C TYR A 79 -11.74 -4.94 0.25
N ALA A 80 -10.64 -5.57 0.69
CA ALA A 80 -10.54 -7.04 0.69
C ALA A 80 -11.30 -7.73 1.84
N ILE A 81 -11.74 -6.97 2.85
CA ILE A 81 -12.41 -7.48 4.06
C ILE A 81 -13.93 -7.26 3.98
N GLU A 82 -14.36 -6.25 3.22
CA GLU A 82 -15.78 -5.96 2.92
C GLU A 82 -16.42 -7.03 2.03
#